data_AF-A0A420T6I8-F1
#
_entry.id   AF-A0A420T6I8-F1
#
_cell.length_a   1.000
_cell.length_b   1.000
_cell.length_c   1.000
_cell.angle_alpha   90.00
_cell.angle_beta   90.00
_cell.angle_gamma   90.00
#
_symmetry.space_group_name_H-M   'P 1'
#
loop_
_entity.id
_entity.type
_entity.pdbx_description
1 polymer ?
#
loop_
_entity_poly.entity_id
_entity_poly.type
_entity_poly.pdbx_seq_one_letter_code
_entity_poly.pdbx_strand_id
1 'polypeptide(L)'
;MSRHTLWQSSFFRTSKRPVDMVFSIMGFFGISLNPNEFHPDDRIRVTIALAKEFPNRGNTAEWLIAGSHEPPDPRLSSFTELPDTSIATPPRLATHKTELTRELDKPDRDIRFRFFNQQAPAGWMDDEGYQHYKGQVAQVVKLSNLSLITADEEKHNQTITALDGGVWDLCLHDSPIVSDGDEEQDVRKMYASVLGTTRRGSGVSYAKTVVLE
;
A
#
# COMPACT_ATOMS: atom_id res chain seq x y z
N MET A 1 -3.83 18.00 12.62
CA MET A 1 -4.03 16.56 12.33
C MET A 1 -3.33 16.27 11.02
N SER A 2 -2.47 15.26 10.96
CA SER A 2 -1.88 14.84 9.69
C SER A 2 -2.99 14.30 8.76
N ARG A 3 -2.86 14.51 7.45
CA ARG A 3 -3.85 14.03 6.47
C ARG A 3 -3.77 12.51 6.25
N HIS A 4 -2.62 11.86 6.43
CA HIS A 4 -2.58 10.39 6.50
C HIS A 4 -3.38 9.87 7.70
N THR A 5 -3.42 10.59 8.83
CA THR A 5 -4.26 10.22 9.98
C THR A 5 -5.74 10.33 9.65
N LEU A 6 -6.15 11.23 8.75
CA LEU A 6 -7.53 11.29 8.24
C LEU A 6 -7.86 10.06 7.39
N TRP A 7 -6.96 9.66 6.49
CA TRP A 7 -7.09 8.40 5.73
C TRP A 7 -7.18 7.19 6.66
N GLN A 8 -6.33 7.11 7.66
CA GLN A 8 -6.36 6.04 8.66
C GLN A 8 -7.65 6.03 9.46
N SER A 9 -8.13 7.20 9.87
CA SER A 9 -9.40 7.34 10.58
C SER A 9 -10.59 6.91 9.73
N SER A 10 -10.49 6.99 8.39
CA SER A 10 -11.54 6.52 7.49
C SER A 10 -11.76 5.01 7.57
N PHE A 11 -10.74 4.22 7.90
CA PHE A 11 -10.86 2.77 8.06
C PHE A 11 -11.75 2.36 9.24
N PHE A 12 -11.92 3.23 10.23
CA PHE A 12 -12.76 2.96 11.41
C PHE A 12 -14.22 3.43 11.25
N ARG A 13 -14.56 4.08 10.13
CA ARG A 13 -15.90 4.59 9.93
C ARG A 13 -16.86 3.47 9.58
N THR A 14 -18.07 3.55 10.13
CA THR A 14 -19.19 2.69 9.77
C THR A 14 -20.23 3.50 9.00
N SER A 15 -20.86 2.87 8.03
CA SER A 15 -21.95 3.47 7.27
C SER A 15 -22.95 2.41 6.84
N LYS A 16 -24.17 2.85 6.51
CA LYS A 16 -25.17 1.98 5.88
C LYS A 16 -24.79 1.66 4.43
N ARG A 17 -24.32 2.69 3.72
CA ARG A 17 -23.94 2.62 2.31
C ARG A 17 -22.43 2.81 2.21
N PRO A 18 -21.71 1.92 1.51
CA PRO A 18 -20.26 2.05 1.37
C PRO A 18 -19.80 3.41 0.83
N VAL A 19 -20.57 4.03 -0.08
CA VAL A 19 -20.25 5.34 -0.65
C VAL A 19 -20.20 6.47 0.41
N ASP A 20 -21.06 6.38 1.42
CA ASP A 20 -21.21 7.42 2.46
C ASP A 20 -19.95 7.55 3.32
N MET A 21 -19.14 6.48 3.47
CA MET A 21 -17.84 6.60 4.14
C MET A 21 -16.92 7.57 3.43
N VAL A 22 -16.83 7.46 2.11
CA VAL A 22 -15.95 8.31 1.30
C VAL A 22 -16.47 9.73 1.31
N PHE A 23 -17.78 9.91 1.14
CA PHE A 23 -18.43 11.22 1.26
C PHE A 23 -18.18 11.87 2.62
N SER A 24 -18.18 11.09 3.70
CA SER A 24 -17.96 11.60 5.05
C SER A 24 -16.54 12.13 5.31
N ILE A 25 -15.57 11.84 4.43
CA ILE A 25 -14.19 12.30 4.56
C ILE A 25 -13.77 13.38 3.56
N MET A 26 -14.49 13.55 2.44
CA MET A 26 -14.10 14.50 1.39
C MET A 26 -13.95 15.94 1.93
N GLY A 27 -14.85 16.35 2.83
CA GLY A 27 -14.82 17.67 3.44
C GLY A 27 -13.53 17.94 4.23
N PHE A 28 -12.94 16.92 4.86
CA PHE A 28 -11.65 17.09 5.55
C PHE A 28 -10.48 17.25 4.57
N PHE A 29 -10.64 16.78 3.33
CA PHE A 29 -9.70 16.98 2.24
C PHE A 29 -10.03 18.22 1.39
N GLY A 30 -11.09 18.95 1.75
CA GLY A 30 -11.62 20.08 1.00
C GLY A 30 -12.26 19.72 -0.35
N ILE A 31 -12.39 18.43 -0.66
CA ILE A 31 -12.90 17.92 -1.93
C ILE A 31 -14.42 17.80 -1.86
N SER A 32 -15.09 18.03 -2.99
CA SER A 32 -16.53 17.83 -3.13
C SER A 32 -16.78 17.09 -4.44
N LEU A 33 -17.18 15.83 -4.32
CA LEU A 33 -17.67 15.03 -5.44
C LEU A 33 -19.20 15.16 -5.53
N ASN A 34 -19.76 15.01 -6.72
CA ASN A 34 -21.20 14.99 -6.92
C ASN A 34 -21.79 13.62 -6.52
N PRO A 35 -22.60 13.52 -5.46
CA PRO A 35 -23.09 12.23 -4.98
C PRO A 35 -24.00 11.50 -5.98
N ASN A 36 -24.63 12.23 -6.91
CA ASN A 36 -25.56 11.66 -7.89
C ASN A 36 -24.84 10.86 -9.00
N GLU A 37 -23.51 10.92 -9.07
CA GLU A 37 -22.72 10.20 -10.07
C GLU A 37 -22.31 8.78 -9.65
N PHE A 38 -22.61 8.39 -8.41
CA PHE A 38 -22.16 7.13 -7.80
C PHE A 38 -23.33 6.31 -7.27
N HIS A 39 -23.31 5.00 -7.50
CA HIS A 39 -24.26 4.08 -6.86
C HIS A 39 -23.98 3.99 -5.35
N PRO A 40 -24.99 3.74 -4.49
CA PRO A 40 -24.80 3.55 -3.04
C PRO A 40 -23.70 2.56 -2.63
N ASP A 41 -23.46 1.56 -3.48
CA ASP A 41 -22.48 0.49 -3.24
C ASP A 41 -21.13 0.72 -3.95
N ASP A 42 -20.97 1.82 -4.72
CA ASP A 42 -19.79 2.11 -5.56
C ASP A 42 -18.61 2.70 -4.77
N ARG A 43 -18.18 1.98 -3.73
CA ARG A 43 -17.06 2.44 -2.89
C ARG A 43 -15.76 2.61 -3.68
N ILE A 44 -15.45 1.67 -4.57
CA ILE A 44 -14.18 1.69 -5.32
C ILE A 44 -14.12 2.92 -6.23
N ARG A 45 -15.15 3.12 -7.05
CA ARG A 45 -15.22 4.23 -8.00
C ARG A 45 -15.19 5.60 -7.30
N VAL A 46 -15.90 5.75 -6.18
CA VAL A 46 -15.86 7.02 -5.43
C VAL A 46 -14.51 7.24 -4.72
N THR A 47 -13.83 6.16 -4.30
CA THR A 47 -12.49 6.24 -3.72
C THR A 47 -11.48 6.70 -4.77
N ILE A 48 -11.54 6.14 -5.98
CA ILE A 48 -10.72 6.58 -7.11
C ILE A 48 -10.98 8.06 -7.41
N ALA A 49 -12.25 8.48 -7.53
CA ALA A 49 -12.58 9.88 -7.79
C ALA A 49 -12.03 10.83 -6.71
N LEU A 50 -12.15 10.47 -5.43
CA LEU A 50 -11.57 11.25 -4.33
C LEU A 50 -10.04 11.34 -4.44
N ALA A 51 -9.39 10.21 -4.69
CA ALA A 51 -7.95 10.10 -4.77
C ALA A 51 -7.36 10.81 -6.00
N LYS A 52 -8.09 10.87 -7.11
CA LYS A 52 -7.73 11.66 -8.29
C LYS A 52 -7.76 13.16 -8.04
N GLU A 53 -8.76 13.65 -7.31
CA GLU A 53 -8.89 15.07 -6.98
C GLU A 53 -7.89 15.53 -5.92
N PHE A 54 -7.35 14.61 -5.13
CA PHE A 54 -6.48 14.94 -4.02
C PHE A 54 -5.14 15.58 -4.44
N PRO A 55 -4.39 15.02 -5.40
CA PRO A 55 -3.17 15.64 -5.91
C PRO A 55 -3.37 16.99 -6.61
N ASN A 56 -4.53 17.22 -7.25
CA ASN A 56 -4.84 18.50 -7.93
C ASN A 56 -4.80 19.71 -6.98
N ARG A 57 -4.81 19.47 -5.67
CA ARG A 57 -4.73 20.48 -4.61
C ARG A 57 -3.33 20.61 -4.00
N GLY A 58 -2.31 20.07 -4.66
CA GLY A 58 -0.93 20.06 -4.17
C GLY A 58 -0.69 19.06 -3.03
N ASN A 59 -1.55 18.04 -2.90
CA ASN A 59 -1.38 16.99 -1.91
C ASN A 59 -0.62 15.78 -2.48
N THR A 60 -0.07 14.96 -1.59
CA THR A 60 0.64 13.72 -1.93
C THR A 60 -0.27 12.50 -1.77
N ALA A 61 0.13 11.34 -2.32
CA ALA A 61 -0.65 10.10 -2.29
C ALA A 61 -0.63 9.41 -0.90
N GLU A 62 -1.13 10.09 0.13
CA GLU A 62 -1.03 9.68 1.53
C GLU A 62 -1.76 8.38 1.87
N TRP A 63 -2.74 7.97 1.07
CA TRP A 63 -3.38 6.67 1.20
C TRP A 63 -2.39 5.52 1.00
N LEU A 64 -1.32 5.71 0.20
CA LEU A 64 -0.30 4.69 -0.01
C LEU A 64 0.41 4.33 1.28
N ILE A 65 0.57 5.26 2.23
CA ILE A 65 1.25 4.99 3.51
C ILE A 65 0.26 4.76 4.67
N ALA A 66 -1.03 5.01 4.45
CA ALA A 66 -2.05 4.97 5.50
C ALA A 66 -2.22 3.58 6.13
N GLY A 67 -2.28 2.51 5.33
CA GLY A 67 -2.48 1.12 5.80
C GLY A 67 -1.26 0.22 5.64
N SER A 68 -0.08 0.63 6.10
CA SER A 68 1.18 -0.06 5.73
C SER A 68 1.30 -1.55 6.03
N HIS A 69 0.52 -2.09 6.97
CA HIS A 69 0.55 -3.51 7.34
C HIS A 69 -0.73 -4.24 6.88
N GLU A 70 -1.64 -3.52 6.25
CA GLU A 70 -2.86 -4.11 5.72
C GLU A 70 -2.57 -4.61 4.30
N PRO A 71 -3.14 -5.76 3.92
CA PRO A 71 -2.98 -6.29 2.57
C PRO A 71 -3.51 -5.29 1.53
N PRO A 72 -3.05 -5.35 0.26
CA PRO A 72 -3.64 -4.57 -0.81
C PRO A 72 -5.12 -4.93 -1.02
N ASP A 73 -5.97 -3.98 -1.41
CA ASP A 73 -7.35 -4.28 -1.81
C ASP A 73 -7.33 -5.02 -3.16
N PRO A 74 -7.95 -6.21 -3.28
CA PRO A 74 -7.92 -6.97 -4.54
C PRO A 74 -8.66 -6.25 -5.69
N ARG A 75 -9.49 -5.25 -5.38
CA ARG A 75 -10.23 -4.44 -6.37
C ARG A 75 -9.53 -3.12 -6.68
N LEU A 76 -8.52 -2.74 -5.91
CA LEU A 76 -7.86 -1.44 -5.99
C LEU A 76 -6.43 -1.52 -5.41
N SER A 77 -5.49 -1.95 -6.24
CA SER A 77 -4.11 -2.30 -5.83
C SER A 77 -3.32 -1.14 -5.22
N SER A 78 -3.61 0.11 -5.60
CA SER A 78 -3.01 1.31 -5.00
C SER A 78 -3.50 1.60 -3.59
N PHE A 79 -4.45 0.84 -3.08
CA PHE A 79 -5.00 0.99 -1.75
C PHE A 79 -4.79 -0.28 -0.94
N THR A 80 -4.74 -0.09 0.36
CA THR A 80 -4.89 -1.21 1.29
C THR A 80 -6.35 -1.61 1.33
N GLU A 81 -6.60 -2.84 1.76
CA GLU A 81 -7.92 -3.41 1.83
C GLU A 81 -8.88 -2.46 2.55
N LEU A 82 -9.98 -2.16 1.85
CA LEU A 82 -10.98 -1.25 2.31
C LEU A 82 -11.98 -2.01 3.21
N PRO A 83 -12.12 -1.66 4.51
CA PRO A 83 -12.89 -2.47 5.47
C PRO A 83 -14.37 -2.55 5.15
N ASP A 84 -14.98 -3.72 5.25
CA ASP A 84 -16.43 -3.87 5.04
C ASP A 84 -17.23 -2.99 6.00
N THR A 85 -18.28 -2.38 5.48
CA THR A 85 -19.16 -1.53 6.28
C THR A 85 -20.47 -2.18 6.65
N SER A 86 -20.81 -2.00 7.92
CA SER A 86 -22.12 -2.24 8.48
C SER A 86 -22.34 -1.28 9.63
N ILE A 87 -23.58 -0.87 9.86
CA ILE A 87 -23.95 -0.10 11.06
C ILE A 87 -23.91 -0.98 12.31
N ALA A 88 -24.16 -2.28 12.15
CA ALA A 88 -24.36 -3.22 13.26
C ALA A 88 -23.07 -3.90 13.72
N THR A 89 -21.99 -3.84 12.93
CA THR A 89 -20.74 -4.54 13.24
C THR A 89 -19.53 -3.60 13.13
N PRO A 90 -18.50 -3.80 13.96
CA PRO A 90 -17.23 -3.11 13.79
C PRO A 90 -16.67 -3.31 12.37
N PRO A 91 -15.93 -2.32 11.83
CA PRO A 91 -15.27 -2.46 10.54
C PRO A 91 -14.24 -3.60 10.58
N ARG A 92 -14.25 -4.42 9.52
CA ARG A 92 -13.39 -5.60 9.38
C ARG A 92 -12.75 -5.62 8.01
N LEU A 93 -11.50 -6.04 7.94
CA LEU A 93 -10.87 -6.42 6.67
C LEU A 93 -11.38 -7.80 6.26
N ALA A 94 -11.81 -7.96 5.01
CA ALA A 94 -12.40 -9.21 4.53
C ALA A 94 -11.35 -10.34 4.47
N THR A 95 -10.10 -10.04 4.09
CA THR A 95 -9.01 -11.01 3.95
C THR A 95 -8.66 -11.71 5.26
N HIS A 96 -8.57 -10.96 6.36
CA HIS A 96 -8.14 -11.50 7.66
C HIS A 96 -9.25 -11.59 8.71
N LYS A 97 -10.49 -11.18 8.38
CA LYS A 97 -11.63 -11.04 9.31
C LYS A 97 -11.27 -10.36 10.63
N THR A 98 -10.24 -9.52 10.61
CA THR A 98 -9.69 -8.89 11.82
C THR A 98 -10.53 -7.66 12.12
N GLU A 99 -11.00 -7.56 13.36
CA GLU A 99 -11.72 -6.37 13.86
C GLU A 99 -10.72 -5.25 14.11
N LEU A 100 -10.80 -4.19 13.31
CA LEU A 100 -9.89 -3.04 13.40
C LEU A 100 -9.97 -2.35 14.76
N THR A 101 -11.14 -2.36 15.40
CA THR A 101 -11.34 -1.74 16.72
C THR A 101 -10.47 -2.35 17.82
N ARG A 102 -10.07 -3.62 17.70
CA ARG A 102 -9.18 -4.28 18.68
C ARG A 102 -7.72 -3.82 18.58
N GLU A 103 -7.37 -3.08 17.54
CA GLU A 103 -6.03 -2.52 17.37
C GLU A 103 -5.83 -1.20 18.12
N LEU A 104 -6.92 -0.49 18.46
CA LEU A 104 -6.86 0.79 19.18
C LEU A 104 -6.23 0.66 20.57
N ASP A 105 -6.36 -0.50 21.21
CA ASP A 105 -5.80 -0.79 22.53
C ASP A 105 -4.35 -1.30 22.48
N LYS A 106 -3.76 -1.41 21.28
CA LYS A 106 -2.42 -1.92 21.04
C LYS A 106 -1.56 -0.82 20.41
N PRO A 107 -0.87 0.03 21.19
CA PRO A 107 -0.14 1.18 20.65
C PRO A 107 0.95 0.80 19.64
N ASP A 108 1.46 -0.43 19.72
CA ASP A 108 2.43 -0.99 18.77
C ASP A 108 1.80 -1.34 17.41
N ARG A 109 0.47 -1.46 17.33
CA ARG A 109 -0.34 -1.74 16.14
C ARG A 109 -1.29 -0.60 15.79
N ASP A 110 -1.35 0.45 16.58
CA ASP A 110 -2.25 1.56 16.32
C ASP A 110 -1.86 2.27 15.04
N ILE A 111 -2.70 2.10 14.03
CA ILE A 111 -2.54 2.67 12.70
C ILE A 111 -2.32 4.20 12.76
N ARG A 112 -2.89 4.91 13.76
CA ARG A 112 -2.81 6.37 13.92
C ARG A 112 -1.39 6.90 14.18
N PHE A 113 -0.49 6.06 14.69
CA PHE A 113 0.90 6.44 15.00
C PHE A 113 1.91 5.95 13.96
N ARG A 114 1.45 5.24 12.92
CA ARG A 114 2.32 4.72 11.86
C ARG A 114 2.63 5.85 10.87
N PHE A 115 3.92 6.14 10.67
CA PHE A 115 4.46 7.07 9.67
C PHE A 115 4.17 8.57 9.84
N PHE A 116 4.02 9.04 11.09
CA PHE A 116 3.76 10.45 11.40
C PHE A 116 4.76 11.44 10.75
N ASN A 117 5.98 11.00 10.42
CA ASN A 117 7.06 11.81 9.86
C ASN A 117 7.40 11.51 8.39
N GLN A 118 6.53 10.82 7.65
CA GLN A 118 6.83 10.45 6.26
C GLN A 118 6.00 11.22 5.25
N GLN A 119 6.67 11.60 4.17
CA GLN A 119 6.05 12.23 3.03
C GLN A 119 5.71 11.15 2.00
N ALA A 120 4.42 10.98 1.73
CA ALA A 120 3.99 10.11 0.64
C ALA A 120 4.47 10.66 -0.71
N PRO A 121 4.65 9.81 -1.74
CA PRO A 121 5.07 10.30 -3.04
C PRO A 121 4.04 11.27 -3.63
N ALA A 122 4.52 12.28 -4.33
CA ALA A 122 3.70 13.12 -5.20
C ALA A 122 3.44 12.38 -6.51
N GLY A 123 2.25 12.59 -7.08
CA GLY A 123 1.86 11.87 -8.30
C GLY A 123 0.40 12.12 -8.66
N TRP A 124 -0.14 11.29 -9.53
CA TRP A 124 -1.54 11.35 -9.98
C TRP A 124 -2.12 9.94 -10.07
N MET A 125 -3.44 9.83 -10.14
CA MET A 125 -4.15 8.55 -10.27
C MET A 125 -4.92 8.51 -11.58
N ASP A 126 -4.87 7.38 -12.28
CA ASP A 126 -5.67 7.17 -13.49
C ASP A 126 -7.12 6.78 -13.19
N ASP A 127 -7.91 6.57 -14.23
CA ASP A 127 -9.32 6.18 -14.13
C ASP A 127 -9.53 4.77 -13.58
N GLU A 128 -8.52 3.90 -13.65
CA GLU A 128 -8.55 2.52 -13.17
C GLU A 128 -8.11 2.41 -11.71
N GLY A 129 -7.55 3.49 -11.14
CA GLY A 129 -7.12 3.55 -9.76
C GLY A 129 -5.66 3.19 -9.53
N TYR A 130 -4.83 3.16 -10.59
CA TYR A 130 -3.38 3.04 -10.44
C TYR A 130 -2.75 4.38 -10.11
N GLN A 131 -1.85 4.37 -9.11
CA GLN A 131 -1.10 5.54 -8.70
C GLN A 131 0.20 5.67 -9.48
N HIS A 132 0.35 6.78 -10.19
CA HIS A 132 1.53 7.13 -10.97
C HIS A 132 2.39 8.14 -10.20
N TYR A 133 3.66 7.83 -9.97
CA TYR A 133 4.60 8.72 -9.31
C TYR A 133 6.02 8.52 -9.82
N LYS A 134 6.92 9.45 -9.50
CA LYS A 134 8.36 9.32 -9.79
C LYS A 134 9.10 9.07 -8.48
N GLY A 135 10.00 8.11 -8.48
CA GLY A 135 10.78 7.74 -7.30
C GLY A 135 12.03 6.94 -7.67
N GLN A 136 12.93 6.80 -6.71
CA GLN A 136 14.05 5.88 -6.83
C GLN A 136 13.56 4.44 -6.64
N VAL A 137 14.10 3.53 -7.44
CA VAL A 137 13.76 2.11 -7.40
C VAL A 137 15.03 1.28 -7.30
N ALA A 138 14.91 0.11 -6.71
CA ALA A 138 15.95 -0.92 -6.70
C ALA A 138 15.47 -2.14 -7.50
N GLN A 139 16.33 -2.74 -8.30
CA GLN A 139 15.99 -3.97 -9.00
C GLN A 139 15.87 -5.12 -8.00
N VAL A 140 14.85 -5.96 -8.16
CA VAL A 140 14.58 -7.11 -7.29
C VAL A 140 14.29 -8.37 -8.10
N VAL A 141 14.58 -9.53 -7.51
CA VAL A 141 14.25 -10.84 -8.07
C VAL A 141 13.48 -11.67 -7.04
N LYS A 142 12.40 -12.33 -7.48
CA LYS A 142 11.57 -13.16 -6.59
C LYS A 142 12.30 -14.46 -6.24
N LEU A 143 12.46 -14.74 -4.95
CA LEU A 143 13.13 -15.95 -4.44
C LEU A 143 12.21 -17.19 -4.43
N SER A 144 11.35 -17.35 -5.44
CA SER A 144 10.50 -18.53 -5.59
C SER A 144 11.05 -19.58 -6.58
N ASN A 145 12.09 -19.23 -7.35
CA ASN A 145 12.62 -20.06 -8.45
C ASN A 145 14.07 -20.51 -8.28
N LEU A 146 14.76 -20.13 -7.20
CA LEU A 146 16.15 -20.54 -6.98
C LEU A 146 16.17 -21.82 -6.15
N SER A 147 16.29 -22.95 -6.84
CA SER A 147 16.93 -24.14 -6.29
C SER A 147 18.20 -23.68 -5.58
N LEU A 148 18.30 -23.99 -4.29
CA LEU A 148 19.45 -23.82 -3.40
C LEU A 148 20.75 -23.61 -4.19
N ILE A 149 21.13 -22.36 -4.43
CA ILE A 149 22.50 -22.07 -4.85
C ILE A 149 23.33 -22.43 -3.63
N THR A 150 24.06 -23.53 -3.81
CA THR A 150 24.98 -24.09 -2.85
C THR A 150 25.86 -23.02 -2.26
N ALA A 151 26.03 -23.12 -0.95
CA ALA A 151 26.94 -22.35 -0.13
C ALA A 151 28.24 -22.00 -0.86
N ASP A 152 28.35 -20.75 -1.28
CA ASP A 152 29.63 -20.06 -1.18
C ASP A 152 29.43 -18.54 -1.06
N GLU A 153 30.17 -18.00 -0.11
CA GLU A 153 30.45 -16.59 0.18
C GLU A 153 29.32 -15.67 0.68
N GLU A 154 29.68 -14.96 1.75
CA GLU A 154 28.95 -13.99 2.56
C GLU A 154 28.52 -12.72 1.78
N LYS A 155 27.84 -12.87 0.64
CA LYS A 155 27.12 -11.74 0.05
C LYS A 155 25.95 -11.43 0.98
N HIS A 156 25.99 -10.24 1.56
CA HIS A 156 24.91 -9.68 2.37
C HIS A 156 23.67 -9.47 1.48
N ASN A 157 22.94 -10.55 1.20
CA ASN A 157 21.71 -10.48 0.43
C ASN A 157 20.67 -9.78 1.28
N GLN A 158 20.45 -8.50 0.98
CA GLN A 158 19.39 -7.73 1.62
C GLN A 158 18.07 -8.21 1.05
N THR A 159 17.43 -9.13 1.77
CA THR A 159 16.11 -9.65 1.39
C THR A 159 15.00 -8.70 1.83
N ILE A 160 13.99 -8.57 0.98
CA ILE A 160 12.74 -7.87 1.27
C ILE A 160 11.62 -8.91 1.32
N THR A 161 10.84 -8.89 2.40
CA THR A 161 9.61 -9.68 2.49
C THR A 161 8.41 -8.79 2.21
N ALA A 162 7.64 -9.11 1.18
CA ALA A 162 6.40 -8.43 0.85
C ALA A 162 5.26 -8.85 1.80
N LEU A 163 4.17 -8.07 1.82
CA LEU A 163 3.02 -8.32 2.71
C LEU A 163 2.28 -9.64 2.40
N ASP A 164 2.40 -10.14 1.17
CA ASP A 164 1.89 -11.44 0.75
C ASP A 164 2.79 -12.62 1.18
N GLY A 165 3.90 -12.33 1.89
CA GLY A 165 4.90 -13.31 2.32
C GLY A 165 5.94 -13.63 1.24
N GLY A 166 5.84 -13.04 0.04
CA GLY A 166 6.83 -13.21 -1.01
C GLY A 166 8.19 -12.66 -0.59
N VAL A 167 9.25 -13.43 -0.76
CA VAL A 167 10.62 -13.01 -0.46
C VAL A 167 11.32 -12.62 -1.75
N TRP A 168 11.98 -11.46 -1.72
CA TRP A 168 12.65 -10.84 -2.84
C TRP A 168 14.09 -10.54 -2.46
N ASP A 169 15.01 -10.73 -3.40
CA ASP A 169 16.40 -10.34 -3.23
C ASP A 169 16.67 -9.00 -3.93
N LEU A 170 17.43 -8.12 -3.26
CA LEU A 170 17.87 -6.86 -3.84
C LEU A 170 19.10 -7.11 -4.71
N CYS A 171 18.98 -6.83 -6.01
CA CYS A 171 20.12 -6.86 -6.92
C CYS A 171 20.99 -5.61 -6.67
N LEU A 172 21.92 -5.70 -5.72
CA LEU A 172 22.82 -4.61 -5.35
C LEU A 172 23.93 -4.35 -6.40
N HIS A 173 24.05 -5.21 -7.41
CA HIS A 173 25.04 -5.08 -8.49
C HIS A 173 24.45 -5.49 -9.84
N ASP A 174 24.90 -4.83 -10.91
CA ASP A 174 24.74 -5.21 -12.34
C ASP A 174 25.46 -6.53 -12.64
N SER A 175 25.19 -7.58 -11.86
CA SER A 175 25.64 -8.92 -12.21
C SER A 175 24.73 -9.39 -13.35
N PRO A 176 25.29 -9.69 -14.55
CA PRO A 176 24.49 -10.28 -15.60
C PRO A 176 23.88 -11.56 -15.05
N ILE A 177 22.56 -11.69 -15.18
CA ILE A 177 21.86 -12.94 -14.93
C ILE A 177 22.39 -13.89 -16.01
N VAL A 178 23.42 -14.67 -15.68
CA VAL A 178 23.93 -15.71 -16.57
C VAL A 178 22.88 -16.83 -16.53
N SER A 179 22.02 -16.84 -17.54
CA SER A 179 21.20 -18.00 -17.88
C SER A 179 22.16 -19.07 -18.40
N ASP A 180 22.39 -20.12 -17.64
CA ASP A 180 23.15 -21.28 -18.10
C ASP A 180 22.23 -22.11 -19.01
N GLY A 181 22.30 -21.84 -20.31
CA GLY A 181 21.52 -22.50 -21.36
C GLY A 181 20.94 -21.52 -22.37
N ASP A 182 21.19 -21.81 -23.66
CA ASP A 182 20.82 -21.07 -24.88
C ASP A 182 19.31 -20.85 -25.12
N GLU A 183 18.60 -20.29 -24.14
CA GLU A 183 17.33 -19.60 -24.35
C GLU A 183 17.41 -18.27 -23.62
N GLU A 184 17.37 -17.19 -24.40
CA GLU A 184 17.14 -15.82 -23.92
C GLU A 184 15.71 -15.78 -23.35
N GLN A 185 15.51 -16.40 -22.18
CA GLN A 185 14.33 -16.17 -21.36
C GLN A 185 14.41 -14.72 -20.95
N ASP A 186 13.48 -13.92 -21.47
CA ASP A 186 13.26 -12.54 -21.07
C ASP A 186 12.94 -12.53 -19.56
N VAL A 187 13.98 -12.49 -18.74
CA VAL A 187 13.84 -12.46 -17.28
C VAL A 187 13.24 -11.11 -16.96
N ARG A 188 11.92 -11.13 -16.74
CA ARG A 188 11.13 -9.94 -16.43
C ARG A 188 11.80 -9.16 -15.30
N LYS A 189 12.31 -7.97 -15.62
CA LYS A 189 12.99 -7.11 -14.64
C LYS A 189 11.94 -6.51 -13.73
N MET A 190 12.05 -6.83 -12.44
CA MET A 190 11.15 -6.29 -11.41
C MET A 190 11.88 -5.21 -10.63
N TYR A 191 11.13 -4.19 -10.21
CA TYR A 191 11.67 -3.06 -9.44
C TYR A 191 10.88 -2.82 -8.17
N ALA A 192 11.57 -2.56 -7.07
CA ALA A 192 11.01 -2.21 -5.77
C ALA A 192 11.20 -0.71 -5.51
N SER A 193 10.10 -0.03 -5.20
CA SER A 193 10.12 1.38 -4.75
C SER A 193 9.74 1.47 -3.28
N VAL A 194 10.56 2.15 -2.47
CA VAL A 194 10.28 2.36 -1.04
C VAL A 194 9.39 3.58 -0.86
N LEU A 195 8.16 3.35 -0.41
CA LEU A 195 7.17 4.39 -0.13
C LEU A 195 7.28 4.97 1.28
N GLY A 196 7.88 4.22 2.19
CA GLY A 196 7.97 4.62 3.57
C GLY A 196 8.77 3.65 4.44
N THR A 197 9.19 4.12 5.61
CA THR A 197 9.97 3.44 6.64
C THR A 197 9.45 3.79 8.03
N THR A 198 9.33 2.79 8.91
CA THR A 198 8.99 3.01 10.32
C THR A 198 9.93 2.22 11.20
N ARG A 199 10.34 2.81 12.32
CA ARG A 199 11.24 2.19 13.29
C ARG A 199 10.46 1.79 14.52
N ARG A 200 10.45 0.50 14.86
CA ARG A 200 9.89 0.02 16.13
C ARG A 200 10.98 0.03 17.20
N GLY A 201 10.59 0.19 18.47
CA GLY A 201 11.50 0.36 19.62
C GLY A 201 12.58 -0.71 19.81
N SER A 202 12.55 -1.81 19.07
CA SER A 202 13.62 -2.83 19.00
C SER A 202 14.70 -2.56 17.94
N GLY A 203 14.67 -1.41 17.25
CA GLY A 203 15.62 -1.08 16.18
C GLY A 203 15.25 -1.64 14.80
N VAL A 204 14.20 -2.45 14.70
CA VAL A 204 13.71 -3.01 13.43
C VAL A 204 13.03 -1.91 12.60
N SER A 205 13.48 -1.77 11.36
CA SER A 205 12.91 -0.84 10.37
C SER A 205 12.03 -1.61 9.39
N TYR A 206 10.77 -1.24 9.29
CA TYR A 206 9.83 -1.79 8.30
C TYR A 206 9.72 -0.82 7.14
N ALA A 207 9.72 -1.32 5.91
CA ALA A 207 9.49 -0.51 4.72
C ALA A 207 8.18 -0.91 4.04
N LYS A 208 7.44 0.06 3.50
CA LYS A 208 6.37 -0.24 2.54
C LYS A 208 6.95 -0.14 1.14
N THR A 209 6.82 -1.21 0.38
CA THR A 209 7.40 -1.32 -0.96
C THR A 209 6.33 -1.70 -1.97
N VAL A 210 6.41 -1.13 -3.17
CA VAL A 210 5.62 -1.58 -4.34
C VAL A 210 6.57 -2.24 -5.32
N VAL A 211 6.19 -3.42 -5.80
CA VAL A 211 6.90 -4.12 -6.88
C VAL A 211 6.27 -3.72 -8.20
N LEU A 212 7.10 -3.30 -9.14
CA LEU A 212 6.76 -2.81 -10.47
C LEU A 212 7.31 -3.78 -11.51
N GLU A 213 6.54 -3.96 -12.58
CA GLU A 213 6.87 -4.78 -13.75
C GLU A 213 7.36 -3.93 -14.93
#